data_AF-A0A2E1I8J3-F1
#
_entry.id   AF-A0A2E1I8J3-F1
#
_cell.length_a   1.000
_cell.length_b   1.000
_cell.length_c   1.000
_cell.angle_alpha   90.00
_cell.angle_beta   90.00
_cell.angle_gamma   90.00
#
_symmetry.space_group_name_H-M   'P 1'
#
loop_
_entity.id
_entity.type
_entity.pdbx_description
1 polymer ?
#
loop_
_entity_poly.entity_id
_entity_poly.type
_entity_poly.pdbx_seq_one_letter_code
_entity_poly.pdbx_strand_id
1 'polypeptide(L)' 'MTEEEIAVHNASLPTADEILADKWRIIRAMRNERLAATDWRAGSDLTLSDAWKTYRQALRDVPTQSDPDNITWPTEPS' A
#
# COMPACT_ATOMS: atom_id res chain seq x y z
N MET A 1 33.58 8.90 17.94
CA MET A 1 32.26 9.16 18.54
C MET A 1 32.29 8.61 19.94
N THR A 2 31.97 9.41 20.95
CA THR A 2 31.86 8.96 22.34
C THR A 2 30.64 8.05 22.51
N GLU A 3 30.59 7.26 23.58
CA GLU A 3 29.42 6.41 23.90
C GLU A 3 28.13 7.24 24.02
N GLU A 4 28.25 8.48 24.48
CA GLU A 4 27.16 9.46 24.57
C GLU A 4 26.64 9.87 23.18
N GLU A 5 27.54 10.13 22.22
CA GLU A 5 27.17 10.46 20.84
C GLU A 5 26.48 9.29 20.13
N ILE A 6 26.87 8.05 20.44
CA ILE A 6 26.24 6.84 19.91
C ILE A 6 24.83 6.65 20.50
N ALA A 7 24.66 6.87 21.80
CA ALA A 7 23.36 6.75 22.47
C ALA A 7 22.34 7.78 21.96
N VAL A 8 22.77 9.03 21.78
CA VAL A 8 21.94 10.10 21.19
C VAL A 8 21.57 9.78 19.74
N HIS A 9 22.51 9.27 18.95
CA HIS A 9 22.24 8.88 17.56
C HIS A 9 21.20 7.75 17.47
N ASN A 10 21.35 6.69 18.26
CA ASN A 10 20.42 5.56 18.26
C ASN A 10 19.00 5.95 18.70
N ALA A 11 18.86 6.89 19.64
CA ALA A 11 17.57 7.41 20.08
C ALA A 11 16.86 8.26 19.01
N SER A 12 17.60 8.77 18.02
CA SER A 12 17.06 9.55 16.90
C SER A 12 16.62 8.68 15.72
N LEU A 13 16.92 7.38 15.74
CA LEU A 13 16.54 6.47 14.67
C LEU A 13 15.06 6.09 14.80
N PRO A 14 14.32 6.02 13.69
CA PRO A 14 12.95 5.54 13.71
C PRO A 14 12.91 4.09 14.21
N THR A 15 11.95 3.80 15.06
CA THR A 15 11.70 2.46 15.58
C THR A 15 11.19 1.53 14.47
N ALA A 16 11.31 0.22 14.69
CA ALA A 16 10.80 -0.77 13.75
C ALA A 16 9.29 -0.61 13.48
N ASP A 17 8.52 -0.22 14.50
CA ASP A 17 7.08 0.00 14.39
C ASP A 17 6.75 1.24 13.55
N GLU A 18 7.54 2.31 13.67
CA GLU A 18 7.39 3.51 12.85
C GLU A 18 7.72 3.23 11.38
N ILE A 19 8.80 2.47 11.12
CA ILE A 19 9.17 2.03 9.78
C ILE A 19 8.04 1.17 9.19
N LEU A 20 7.50 0.24 9.98
CA LEU A 20 6.38 -0.62 9.56
C LEU A 20 5.13 0.20 9.22
N ALA A 21 4.78 1.16 10.08
CA ALA A 21 3.65 2.06 9.85
C ALA A 21 3.82 2.87 8.56
N ASP A 22 5.03 3.35 8.29
CA ASP A 22 5.33 4.12 7.09
C ASP A 22 5.24 3.29 5.80
N LYS A 23 5.77 2.06 5.82
CA LYS A 23 5.62 1.12 4.70
C LYS A 23 4.14 0.89 4.38
N TRP A 24 3.33 0.62 5.39
CA TRP A 24 1.89 0.43 5.21
C TRP A 24 1.17 1.70 4.72
N ARG A 25 1.63 2.90 5.13
CA ARG A 25 1.13 4.17 4.62
C ARG A 25 1.39 4.29 3.11
N ILE A 26 2.60 3.96 2.66
CA ILE A 26 2.98 3.98 1.23
C ILE A 26 2.12 2.98 0.45
N ILE A 27 1.98 1.74 0.94
CA ILE A 27 1.15 0.70 0.28
C ILE A 27 -0.31 1.15 0.13
N ARG A 28 -0.89 1.77 1.16
CA ARG A 28 -2.26 2.32 1.08
C ARG A 28 -2.38 3.45 0.05
N ALA A 29 -1.35 4.28 -0.08
CA ALA A 29 -1.32 5.33 -1.12
C ALA A 29 -1.27 4.72 -2.52
N MET A 30 -0.38 3.74 -2.74
CA MET A 30 -0.25 2.98 -3.98
C MET A 30 -1.54 2.24 -4.37
N ARG A 31 -2.28 1.71 -3.39
CA ARG A 31 -3.60 1.13 -3.60
C ARG A 31 -4.60 2.18 -4.07
N ASN A 32 -4.65 3.34 -3.41
CA ASN A 32 -5.57 4.41 -3.75
C ASN A 32 -5.34 4.92 -5.17
N GLU A 33 -4.08 5.06 -5.58
CA GLU A 33 -3.72 5.43 -6.95
C GLU A 33 -4.27 4.43 -7.98
N ARG A 34 -4.06 3.12 -7.77
CA ARG A 34 -4.59 2.08 -8.68
C ARG A 34 -6.12 2.02 -8.72
N LEU A 35 -6.79 2.26 -7.59
CA LEU A 35 -8.25 2.37 -7.53
C LEU A 35 -8.75 3.61 -8.26
N ALA A 36 -8.07 4.76 -8.11
CA ALA A 36 -8.41 6.00 -8.81
C ALA A 36 -8.24 5.87 -10.33
N ALA A 37 -7.17 5.21 -10.78
CA ALA A 37 -6.92 4.96 -12.20
C ALA A 37 -8.03 4.14 -12.89
N THR A 38 -8.79 3.36 -12.12
CA THR A 38 -9.90 2.52 -12.64
C THR A 38 -11.27 3.08 -12.33
N ASP A 39 -11.36 4.26 -11.71
CA ASP A 39 -12.62 4.82 -11.23
C ASP A 39 -13.55 5.25 -12.37
N TRP A 40 -12.98 5.76 -13.46
CA TRP A 40 -13.72 6.14 -14.68
C TRP A 40 -14.51 4.97 -15.29
N ARG A 41 -14.07 3.72 -15.07
CA ARG A 41 -14.76 2.51 -15.56
C ARG A 41 -16.04 2.20 -14.77
N ALA A 42 -16.17 2.72 -13.56
CA ALA A 42 -17.31 2.50 -12.67
C ALA A 42 -18.39 3.60 -12.82
N GLY A 43 -18.34 4.39 -13.88
CA GLY A 43 -19.38 5.38 -14.20
C GLY A 43 -20.74 4.72 -14.49
N SER A 44 -21.83 5.47 -14.26
CA SER A 44 -23.21 4.99 -14.44
C SER A 44 -23.53 4.48 -15.84
N ASP A 45 -22.82 4.99 -16.84
CA ASP A 45 -23.02 4.67 -18.25
C ASP A 45 -22.30 3.38 -18.68
N LEU A 46 -21.48 2.79 -17.80
CA LEU A 46 -20.67 1.61 -18.07
C LEU A 46 -21.07 0.44 -17.17
N THR A 47 -21.27 -0.72 -17.79
CA THR A 47 -21.34 -1.97 -17.01
C THR A 47 -19.94 -2.44 -16.68
N LEU A 48 -19.55 -2.33 -15.42
CA LEU A 48 -18.26 -2.82 -14.95
C LEU A 48 -18.21 -4.35 -15.04
N SER A 49 -17.24 -4.89 -15.80
CA SER A 49 -17.08 -6.34 -15.94
C SER A 49 -16.70 -6.99 -14.59
N ASP A 50 -17.01 -8.27 -14.44
CA ASP A 50 -16.68 -9.00 -13.21
C ASP A 50 -15.16 -9.09 -12.97
N ALA A 51 -14.35 -9.07 -14.05
CA ALA A 51 -12.90 -8.98 -13.96
C ALA A 51 -12.46 -7.67 -13.28
N TRP A 52 -13.06 -6.53 -13.67
CA TRP A 52 -12.77 -5.25 -13.04
C TRP A 52 -13.28 -5.16 -11.60
N LYS A 53 -14.44 -5.75 -11.29
CA LYS A 53 -14.93 -5.87 -9.90
C LYS A 53 -13.94 -6.64 -9.03
N THR A 54 -13.49 -7.79 -9.53
CA THR A 54 -12.53 -8.67 -8.86
C THR A 54 -11.19 -7.96 -8.65
N TYR A 55 -10.66 -7.31 -9.68
CA TYR A 55 -9.43 -6.53 -9.60
C TYR A 55 -9.52 -5.41 -8.54
N ARG A 56 -10.59 -4.60 -8.58
CA ARG A 56 -10.80 -3.52 -7.60
C ARG A 56 -10.98 -4.04 -6.18
N GLN A 57 -11.61 -5.21 -6.00
CA GLN A 57 -11.72 -5.84 -4.69
C GLN A 57 -10.35 -6.32 -4.21
N ALA A 58 -9.58 -7.04 -5.04
CA ALA A 58 -8.24 -7.49 -4.71
C ALA A 58 -7.30 -6.33 -4.33
N LEU A 59 -7.43 -5.16 -4.97
CA LEU A 59 -6.72 -3.94 -4.55
C LEU A 59 -7.10 -3.51 -3.14
N ARG A 60 -8.39 -3.51 -2.79
CA ARG A 60 -8.86 -3.15 -1.43
C ARG A 60 -8.34 -4.09 -0.37
N ASP A 61 -8.13 -5.35 -0.73
CA ASP A 61 -7.65 -6.40 0.16
C ASP A 61 -6.12 -6.40 0.34
N VAL A 62 -5.36 -5.59 -0.43
CA VAL A 62 -3.90 -5.50 -0.29
C VAL A 62 -3.40 -5.28 1.16
N PRO A 63 -4.01 -4.39 1.98
CA PRO A 63 -3.58 -4.18 3.36
C PRO A 63 -3.86 -5.35 4.32
N THR A 64 -4.53 -6.42 3.87
CA THR A 64 -4.73 -7.63 4.67
C THR A 64 -3.56 -8.62 4.55
N GLN A 65 -2.59 -8.35 3.66
CA GLN A 65 -1.36 -9.11 3.56
C GLN A 65 -0.50 -8.89 4.82
N SER A 66 0.33 -9.87 5.18
CA SER A 66 1.14 -9.81 6.41
C SER A 66 2.47 -9.09 6.23
N ASP A 67 2.99 -9.05 5.00
CA ASP A 67 4.34 -8.58 4.70
C ASP A 67 4.30 -7.33 3.80
N PRO A 68 4.64 -6.14 4.33
CA PRO A 68 4.71 -4.91 3.54
C PRO A 68 5.92 -4.85 2.60
N ASP A 69 6.95 -5.68 2.80
CA ASP A 69 8.13 -5.73 1.92
C ASP A 69 7.91 -6.66 0.73
N ASN A 70 6.89 -7.53 0.79
CA ASN A 70 6.55 -8.49 -0.24
C ASN A 70 5.05 -8.45 -0.60
N ILE A 71 4.58 -7.29 -1.06
CA ILE A 71 3.19 -7.11 -1.47
C ILE A 71 2.96 -7.69 -2.86
N THR A 72 1.98 -8.59 -2.94
CA THR A 72 1.44 -9.07 -4.21
C THR A 72 0.33 -8.13 -4.69
N TRP A 73 0.52 -7.52 -5.86
CA TRP A 73 -0.48 -6.67 -6.51
C TRP A 73 -1.28 -7.48 -7.54
N PRO A 74 -2.61 -7.30 -7.62
CA PRO A 74 -3.40 -7.94 -8.66
C PRO A 74 -3.01 -7.39 -10.05
N THR A 75 -3.14 -8.23 -11.07
CA THR A 75 -2.89 -7.84 -12.46
C THR A 75 -4.12 -7.15 -13.04
N GLU A 76 -3.90 -6.05 -13.75
CA GLU A 76 -4.97 -5.31 -14.41
C GLU A 76 -5.61 -6.16 -15.54
N PRO A 77 -6.95 -6.25 -15.60
CA PRO A 77 -7.62 -6.94 -16.69
C PRO A 77 -7.57 -6.14 -18.00
N SER A 78 -7.61 -6.85 -19.13
CA SER A 78 -7.64 -6.28 -20.49
C SER A 78 -8.98 -5.64 -20.84
#